data_AF-A0AAC9W1F5-F1
#
_entry.id   AF-A0AAC9W1F5-F1
#
_cell.length_a   1.000
_cell.length_b   1.000
_cell.length_c   1.000
_cell.angle_alpha   90.00
_cell.angle_beta   90.00
_cell.angle_gamma   90.00
#
_symmetry.space_group_name_H-M   'P 1'
#
loop_
_entity.id
_entity.type
_entity.pdbx_description
1 polymer ?
#
loop_
_entity_poly.entity_id
_entity_poly.type
_entity_poly.pdbx_seq_one_letter_code
_entity_poly.pdbx_strand_id
1 'polypeptide(L)'
;MTKFYHIKSRFFLTIVLSALLFEIAGFIIVGKEIGVLGTLSLILLTMISGIVLLRIKGISLIKNIQNKLIQRHILEYYIANDVLTVFGAVLLILPGFISDICGILFLIKPIHTFIWNLFLFFINKTNSNTKNKSEKIIELNAEDYQSYNTEKSPWYKNNDNH
;
A
#
# COMPACT_ATOMS: atom_id res chain seq x y z
N MET A 1 3.14 -21.06 -12.97
CA MET A 1 1.71 -21.24 -12.69
C MET A 1 1.49 -21.29 -11.18
N THR A 2 1.72 -20.17 -10.49
CA THR A 2 1.52 -20.06 -9.04
C THR A 2 0.07 -19.71 -8.78
N LYS A 3 -0.69 -20.64 -8.20
CA LYS A 3 -2.06 -20.43 -7.77
C LYS A 3 -2.07 -19.31 -6.73
N PHE A 4 -2.42 -18.10 -7.19
CA PHE A 4 -2.91 -17.03 -6.34
C PHE A 4 -4.04 -17.63 -5.50
N TYR A 5 -3.86 -17.71 -4.18
CA TYR A 5 -4.92 -18.10 -3.27
C TYR A 5 -6.01 -17.03 -3.38
N HIS A 6 -6.99 -17.31 -4.23
CA HIS A 6 -8.20 -16.54 -4.35
C HIS A 6 -8.91 -16.68 -3.00
N ILE A 7 -8.63 -15.78 -2.07
CA ILE A 7 -9.29 -15.72 -0.77
C ILE A 7 -10.78 -15.61 -1.11
N LYS A 8 -11.53 -16.71 -0.97
CA LYS A 8 -12.97 -16.66 -1.21
C LYS A 8 -13.51 -15.65 -0.20
N SER A 9 -14.40 -14.74 -0.61
CA SER A 9 -15.05 -13.75 0.27
C SER A 9 -15.55 -14.38 1.59
N ARG A 10 -15.91 -15.67 1.56
CA ARG A 10 -16.24 -16.50 2.72
C ARG A 10 -15.17 -16.54 3.83
N PHE A 11 -13.88 -16.58 3.49
CA PHE A 11 -12.78 -16.60 4.47
C PHE A 11 -12.53 -15.24 5.13
N PHE A 12 -12.77 -14.13 4.42
CA PHE A 12 -12.63 -12.79 4.99
C PHE A 12 -13.58 -12.61 6.18
N LEU A 13 -14.85 -13.03 6.01
CA LEU A 13 -15.84 -12.99 7.08
C LEU A 13 -15.46 -13.86 8.27
N THR A 14 -14.90 -15.06 8.02
CA THR A 14 -14.41 -15.94 9.10
C THR A 14 -13.26 -15.32 9.89
N ILE A 15 -12.32 -14.65 9.23
CA ILE A 15 -11.18 -13.98 9.89
C ILE A 15 -11.67 -12.83 10.77
N VAL A 16 -12.55 -11.97 10.23
CA VAL A 16 -13.10 -10.83 10.99
C VAL A 16 -13.89 -11.32 12.21
N LEU A 17 -14.71 -12.36 12.05
CA LEU A 17 -15.46 -12.94 13.16
C LEU A 17 -14.54 -13.58 14.21
N SER A 18 -13.50 -14.28 13.77
CA SER A 18 -12.51 -14.87 14.68
C SER A 18 -11.75 -13.81 15.46
N ALA A 19 -11.39 -12.68 14.83
CA ALA A 19 -10.73 -11.57 15.50
C ALA A 19 -11.63 -10.98 16.60
N LEU A 20 -12.92 -10.74 16.31
CA LEU A 20 -13.88 -10.24 17.30
C LEU A 20 -14.07 -11.20 18.49
N LEU A 21 -14.11 -12.50 18.25
CA LEU A 21 -14.16 -13.50 19.33
C LEU A 21 -12.93 -13.43 20.23
N PHE A 22 -11.76 -13.24 19.64
CA PHE A 22 -10.51 -13.06 20.38
C PHE A 22 -10.51 -11.77 21.23
N GLU A 23 -11.09 -10.68 20.72
CA GLU A 23 -11.24 -9.45 21.49
C GLU A 23 -12.13 -9.64 22.71
N ILE A 24 -13.27 -10.30 22.53
CA ILE A 24 -14.20 -10.60 23.65
C ILE A 24 -13.50 -11.46 24.70
N ALA A 25 -12.72 -12.47 24.28
CA ALA A 25 -11.92 -13.27 25.20
C ALA A 25 -10.88 -12.42 25.95
N GLY A 26 -10.20 -11.49 25.27
CA GLY A 26 -9.29 -10.52 25.88
C GLY A 26 -9.98 -9.62 26.91
N PHE A 27 -11.17 -9.10 26.60
CA PHE A 27 -11.96 -8.30 27.53
C PHE A 27 -12.32 -9.05 28.82
N ILE A 28 -12.68 -10.32 28.70
CA ILE A 28 -13.01 -11.16 29.86
C ILE A 28 -11.77 -11.37 30.73
N ILE A 29 -10.62 -11.69 30.12
CA ILE A 29 -9.37 -11.95 30.86
C ILE A 29 -8.91 -10.69 31.59
N VAL A 30 -8.79 -9.57 30.89
CA VAL A 30 -8.31 -8.32 31.49
C VAL A 30 -9.34 -7.75 32.47
N GLY A 31 -10.63 -7.87 32.16
CA GLY A 31 -11.73 -7.48 33.04
C GLY A 31 -11.73 -8.24 34.37
N LYS A 32 -11.29 -9.50 34.36
CA LYS A 32 -11.16 -10.31 35.59
C LYS A 32 -9.97 -9.86 36.45
N GLU A 33 -8.86 -9.46 35.84
CA GLU A 33 -7.63 -9.07 36.55
C GLU A 33 -7.69 -7.62 37.07
N ILE A 34 -8.15 -6.68 36.24
CA ILE A 34 -8.14 -5.23 36.54
C ILE A 34 -9.50 -4.76 37.10
N GLY A 35 -10.58 -5.49 36.82
CA GLY A 35 -11.94 -5.07 37.13
C GLY A 35 -12.56 -4.21 36.02
N VAL A 36 -13.90 -4.17 36.00
CA VAL A 36 -14.70 -3.53 34.93
C VAL A 36 -14.43 -2.03 34.80
N LEU A 37 -14.27 -1.31 35.92
CA LEU A 37 -14.01 0.14 35.88
C LEU A 37 -12.64 0.45 35.29
N GLY A 38 -11.62 -0.36 35.61
CA GLY A 38 -10.27 -0.15 35.07
C GLY A 38 -10.20 -0.50 33.58
N THR A 39 -10.86 -1.56 33.13
CA THR A 39 -10.93 -1.87 31.68
C THR A 39 -11.67 -0.78 30.91
N LEU A 40 -12.79 -0.27 31.42
CA LEU A 40 -13.53 0.80 30.77
C LEU A 40 -12.71 2.09 30.68
N SER A 41 -11.99 2.45 31.74
CA SER A 41 -11.09 3.60 31.72
C SER A 41 -9.97 3.43 30.69
N LEU A 42 -9.40 2.22 30.58
CA LEU A 42 -8.33 1.92 29.63
C LEU A 42 -8.82 2.01 28.18
N ILE A 43 -9.99 1.45 27.88
CA ILE A 43 -10.65 1.54 26.55
C ILE A 43 -10.93 3.00 26.18
N LEU A 44 -11.44 3.81 27.12
CA LEU A 44 -11.68 5.23 26.86
C LEU A 44 -10.37 5.96 26.56
N LEU A 45 -9.31 5.65 27.31
CA LEU A 45 -8.00 6.28 27.13
C LEU A 45 -7.40 5.91 25.76
N THR A 46 -7.49 4.65 25.35
CA THR A 46 -7.04 4.20 24.02
C THR A 46 -7.87 4.84 22.92
N MET A 47 -9.20 4.78 23.02
CA MET A 47 -10.11 5.40 22.05
C MET A 47 -9.84 6.91 21.86
N ILE A 48 -9.70 7.67 22.95
CA ILE A 48 -9.38 9.11 22.90
C ILE A 48 -8.02 9.33 22.23
N SER A 49 -7.01 8.54 22.60
CA SER A 49 -5.67 8.62 22.00
C SER A 49 -5.72 8.35 20.50
N GLY A 50 -6.47 7.34 20.07
CA GLY A 50 -6.70 7.01 18.66
C GLY A 50 -7.35 8.15 17.90
N ILE A 51 -8.41 8.76 18.45
CA ILE A 51 -9.10 9.90 17.84
C ILE A 51 -8.17 11.10 17.69
N VAL A 52 -7.40 11.44 18.74
CA VAL A 52 -6.45 12.55 18.72
C VAL A 52 -5.38 12.32 17.66
N LEU A 53 -4.81 11.12 17.59
CA LEU A 53 -3.84 10.78 16.56
C LEU A 53 -4.43 10.85 15.15
N LEU A 54 -5.62 10.31 14.95
CA LEU A 54 -6.30 10.33 13.66
C LEU A 54 -6.55 11.77 13.21
N ARG A 55 -6.91 12.67 14.13
CA ARG A 55 -7.09 14.10 13.82
C ARG A 55 -5.78 14.74 13.35
N ILE A 56 -4.67 14.48 14.04
CA ILE A 56 -3.36 15.09 13.73
C ILE A 56 -2.77 14.49 12.44
N LYS A 57 -2.74 13.15 12.35
CA LYS A 57 -2.11 12.40 11.26
C LYS A 57 -2.98 12.33 10.01
N GLY A 58 -4.29 12.21 10.15
CA GLY A 58 -5.24 12.17 9.04
C GLY A 58 -5.23 13.46 8.21
N ILE A 59 -5.25 14.62 8.87
CA ILE A 59 -5.16 15.92 8.17
C ILE A 59 -3.80 16.06 7.45
N SER A 60 -2.72 15.65 8.12
CA SER A 60 -1.37 15.68 7.53
C SER A 60 -1.26 14.77 6.31
N LEU A 61 -1.83 13.56 6.37
CA LEU A 61 -1.87 12.62 5.26
C LEU A 61 -2.56 13.22 4.03
N ILE A 62 -3.75 13.82 4.22
CA ILE A 62 -4.52 14.40 3.12
C ILE A 62 -3.74 15.55 2.46
N LYS A 63 -3.13 16.43 3.26
CA LYS A 63 -2.27 17.52 2.74
C LYS A 63 -1.08 16.97 1.95
N ASN A 64 -0.43 15.93 2.46
CA ASN A 64 0.72 15.31 1.81
C ASN A 64 0.33 14.65 0.48
N ILE A 65 -0.83 13.98 0.43
CA ILE A 65 -1.38 13.41 -0.80
C ILE A 65 -1.64 14.52 -1.82
N GLN A 66 -2.35 15.59 -1.43
CA GLN A 66 -2.66 16.70 -2.34
C GLN A 66 -1.40 17.33 -2.93
N ASN A 67 -0.41 17.65 -2.10
CA ASN A 67 0.86 18.24 -2.56
C ASN A 67 1.60 17.33 -3.55
N LYS A 68 1.57 16.01 -3.35
CA LYS A 68 2.30 15.06 -4.19
C LYS A 68 1.61 14.76 -5.51
N LEU A 69 0.28 14.79 -5.54
CA LEU A 69 -0.49 14.71 -6.77
C LEU A 69 -0.18 15.88 -7.70
N ILE A 70 0.00 17.09 -7.15
CA ILE A 70 0.38 18.29 -7.91
C ILE A 70 1.79 18.14 -8.50
N GLN A 71 2.70 17.48 -7.79
CA GLN A 71 4.10 17.34 -8.21
C GLN A 71 4.38 16.18 -9.18
N ARG A 72 3.36 15.39 -9.61
CA ARG A 72 3.52 14.20 -10.49
C ARG A 72 4.60 13.20 -10.06
N HIS A 73 4.99 13.18 -8.79
CA HIS A 73 6.01 12.26 -8.28
C HIS A 73 5.42 10.89 -7.94
N ILE A 74 6.19 9.84 -8.22
CA ILE A 74 5.84 8.44 -7.94
C ILE A 74 5.64 8.26 -6.42
N LEU A 75 4.46 7.77 -6.08
CA LEU A 75 3.75 8.04 -4.81
C LEU A 75 4.10 7.08 -3.67
N GLU A 76 4.99 6.12 -3.87
CA GLU A 76 4.88 4.85 -3.15
C GLU A 76 5.45 4.89 -1.72
N TYR A 77 6.71 5.30 -1.53
CA TYR A 77 7.38 5.05 -0.26
C TYR A 77 6.99 6.03 0.86
N TYR A 78 6.92 7.32 0.55
CA TYR A 78 6.78 8.34 1.60
C TYR A 78 5.33 8.51 2.07
N ILE A 79 4.32 8.26 1.24
CA ILE A 79 2.92 8.28 1.69
C ILE A 79 2.55 6.99 2.44
N ALA A 80 3.16 5.85 2.09
CA ALA A 80 2.89 4.58 2.75
C ALA A 80 3.05 4.67 4.28
N ASN A 81 4.09 5.36 4.75
CA ASN A 81 4.31 5.55 6.18
C ASN A 81 3.17 6.34 6.86
N ASP A 82 2.70 7.42 6.23
CA ASP A 82 1.63 8.24 6.78
C ASP A 82 0.28 7.50 6.77
N VAL A 83 0.00 6.76 5.69
CA VAL A 83 -1.21 5.91 5.58
C VAL A 83 -1.21 4.84 6.65
N LEU A 84 -0.06 4.20 6.88
CA LEU A 84 0.04 3.10 7.82
C LEU A 84 -0.12 3.58 9.28
N THR A 85 0.39 4.77 9.62
CA THR A 85 0.13 5.39 10.92
C THR A 85 -1.35 5.75 11.08
N VAL A 86 -1.99 6.29 10.05
CA VAL A 86 -3.44 6.58 10.07
C VAL A 86 -4.26 5.31 10.25
N PHE A 87 -3.88 4.21 9.57
CA PHE A 87 -4.51 2.91 9.74
C PHE A 87 -4.36 2.39 11.17
N GLY A 88 -3.18 2.50 11.78
CA GLY A 88 -2.96 2.18 13.18
C GLY A 88 -3.81 3.02 14.13
N ALA A 89 -3.97 4.32 13.85
CA ALA A 89 -4.84 5.19 14.63
C ALA A 89 -6.32 4.78 14.54
N VAL A 90 -6.80 4.39 13.34
CA VAL A 90 -8.16 3.85 13.16
C VAL A 90 -8.33 2.55 13.94
N LEU A 91 -7.32 1.67 13.93
CA LEU A 91 -7.35 0.40 14.65
C LEU A 91 -7.43 0.58 16.18
N LEU A 92 -6.80 1.63 16.71
CA LEU A 92 -6.82 2.03 18.13
C LEU A 92 -8.14 2.70 18.55
N ILE A 93 -8.94 3.19 17.60
CA ILE A 93 -10.28 3.71 17.88
C ILE A 93 -11.28 2.57 18.12
N LEU A 94 -11.09 1.44 17.44
CA LEU A 94 -11.92 0.26 17.67
C LEU A 94 -11.52 -0.34 19.01
N PRO A 95 -12.44 -0.42 19.99
CA PRO A 95 -12.11 -0.94 21.31
C PRO A 95 -11.74 -2.42 21.20
N GLY A 96 -10.48 -2.75 21.46
CA GLY A 96 -9.97 -4.12 21.44
C GLY A 96 -8.58 -4.20 22.03
N PHE A 97 -8.29 -5.16 22.89
CA PHE A 97 -6.96 -5.33 23.48
C PHE A 97 -5.91 -5.72 22.42
N ILE A 98 -6.27 -6.64 21.53
CA ILE A 98 -5.35 -7.14 20.51
C ILE A 98 -5.22 -6.11 19.39
N SER A 99 -6.34 -5.51 19.01
CA SER A 99 -6.43 -4.37 18.09
C SER A 99 -5.62 -3.17 18.59
N ASP A 100 -5.69 -2.83 19.88
CA ASP A 100 -4.94 -1.72 20.47
C ASP A 100 -3.42 -1.96 20.41
N ILE A 101 -2.97 -3.19 20.74
CA ILE A 101 -1.55 -3.56 20.61
C ILE A 101 -1.11 -3.47 19.14
N CYS A 102 -1.90 -4.00 18.21
CA CYS A 102 -1.62 -3.90 16.78
C CYS A 102 -1.61 -2.43 16.32
N GLY A 103 -2.55 -1.62 16.80
CA GLY A 103 -2.68 -0.20 16.47
C GLY A 103 -1.44 0.55 16.91
N ILE A 104 -1.04 0.41 18.18
CA ILE A 104 0.19 0.97 18.74
C ILE A 104 1.41 0.50 17.96
N LEU A 105 1.47 -0.78 17.56
CA LEU A 105 2.56 -1.29 16.76
C LEU A 105 2.66 -0.56 15.40
N PHE A 106 1.52 -0.29 14.75
CA PHE A 106 1.45 0.51 13.53
C PHE A 106 1.73 2.01 13.74
N LEU A 107 1.67 2.55 14.94
CA LEU A 107 2.13 3.93 15.19
C LEU A 107 3.66 4.05 15.08
N ILE A 108 4.39 2.95 15.30
CA ILE A 108 5.84 2.94 15.44
C ILE A 108 6.51 2.83 14.05
N LYS A 109 7.20 3.89 13.62
CA LYS A 109 7.92 3.99 12.33
C LYS A 109 8.77 2.78 11.93
N PRO A 110 9.59 2.15 12.80
CA PRO A 110 10.39 1.00 12.37
C PRO A 110 9.57 -0.21 11.92
N ILE A 111 8.32 -0.37 12.36
CA ILE A 111 7.46 -1.45 11.84
C ILE A 111 7.12 -1.22 10.37
N HIS A 112 7.09 0.04 9.92
CA HIS A 112 6.72 0.42 8.57
C HIS A 112 7.81 -0.03 7.60
N THR A 113 9.07 0.19 7.95
CA THR A 113 10.22 -0.27 7.17
C THR A 113 10.29 -1.79 7.13
N PHE A 114 9.96 -2.47 8.23
CA PHE A 114 9.91 -3.93 8.25
C PHE A 114 8.83 -4.48 7.31
N ILE A 115 7.63 -3.89 7.33
CA ILE A 115 6.53 -4.25 6.43
C ILE A 115 6.91 -3.98 4.98
N TRP A 116 7.55 -2.84 4.69
CA TRP A 116 8.01 -2.52 3.35
C TRP A 116 9.05 -3.52 2.85
N ASN A 117 10.04 -3.86 3.68
CA ASN A 117 11.05 -4.87 3.34
C ASN A 117 10.43 -6.26 3.14
N LEU A 118 9.46 -6.65 3.98
CA LEU A 118 8.74 -7.91 3.83
C LEU A 118 7.93 -7.92 2.52
N PHE A 119 7.29 -6.81 2.18
CA PHE A 119 6.52 -6.63 0.94
C PHE A 119 7.42 -6.71 -0.29
N LEU A 120 8.57 -6.02 -0.28
CA LEU A 120 9.57 -6.11 -1.33
C LEU A 120 10.14 -7.53 -1.47
N PHE A 121 10.41 -8.21 -0.35
CA PHE A 121 10.84 -9.61 -0.37
C PHE A 121 9.79 -10.52 -1.00
N PHE A 122 8.50 -10.30 -0.69
CA PHE A 122 7.42 -11.09 -1.24
C PHE A 122 7.22 -10.85 -2.74
N ILE A 123 7.30 -9.59 -3.19
CA ILE A 123 7.20 -9.22 -4.61
C ILE A 123 8.40 -9.76 -5.39
N ASN A 124 9.62 -9.54 -4.90
CA ASN A 124 10.84 -9.95 -5.59
C ASN A 124 10.97 -11.49 -5.68
N LYS A 125 10.31 -12.22 -4.77
CA LYS A 125 10.24 -13.69 -4.80
C LYS A 125 9.32 -14.24 -5.88
N THR A 126 8.48 -13.42 -6.51
CA THR A 126 7.57 -13.84 -7.60
C THR A 126 8.08 -13.52 -9.01
N ASN A 127 9.23 -12.85 -9.14
CA ASN A 127 9.67 -12.34 -10.44
C ASN A 127 11.14 -12.68 -10.78
N SER A 128 11.52 -13.96 -10.63
CA SER A 128 12.80 -14.47 -11.13
C SER A 128 12.78 -14.97 -12.59
N ASN A 129 11.69 -14.74 -13.35
CA ASN A 129 11.54 -15.32 -14.71
C ASN A 129 11.10 -14.34 -15.81
N THR A 130 11.25 -13.02 -15.63
CA THR A 130 11.03 -12.05 -16.72
C THR A 130 12.29 -11.23 -17.01
N LYS A 131 13.44 -11.92 -17.07
CA LYS A 131 14.55 -11.44 -17.89
C LYS A 131 14.29 -11.95 -19.30
N ASN A 132 14.30 -11.03 -20.26
CA ASN A 132 14.34 -11.27 -21.71
C ASN A 132 13.01 -11.17 -22.48
N LYS A 133 12.39 -9.99 -22.45
CA LYS A 133 11.85 -9.38 -23.67
C LYS A 133 11.74 -7.87 -23.46
N SER A 134 12.88 -7.20 -23.39
CA SER A 134 12.93 -5.78 -23.76
C SER A 134 12.44 -5.73 -25.20
N GLU A 135 11.20 -5.30 -25.39
CA GLU A 135 10.77 -4.74 -26.66
C GLU A 135 11.84 -3.72 -27.06
N LYS A 136 12.48 -4.00 -28.18
CA LYS A 136 13.37 -3.08 -28.87
C LYS A 136 12.51 -1.90 -29.31
N ILE A 137 12.23 -0.98 -28.40
CA ILE A 137 11.77 0.35 -28.76
C ILE A 137 12.98 0.97 -29.46
N ILE A 138 12.91 1.06 -30.78
CA ILE A 138 13.93 1.72 -31.60
C ILE A 138 13.70 3.21 -31.37
N GLU A 139 14.33 3.74 -30.33
CA GLU A 139 14.49 5.19 -30.19
C GLU A 139 15.43 5.63 -31.32
N LEU A 140 14.85 6.29 -32.34
CA LEU A 140 15.60 6.86 -33.43
C LEU A 140 16.29 8.13 -32.91
N ASN A 141 17.61 8.07 -32.75
CA ASN A 141 18.38 9.28 -32.45
C ASN A 141 18.38 10.20 -33.68
N ALA A 142 18.49 11.51 -33.46
CA ALA A 142 18.59 12.48 -34.56
C ALA A 142 19.80 12.21 -35.48
N GLU A 143 20.82 11.51 -34.96
CA GLU A 143 22.00 11.09 -35.70
C GLU A 143 21.74 9.91 -36.67
N ASP A 144 20.68 9.13 -36.46
CA ASP A 144 20.32 7.97 -37.30
C ASP A 144 19.52 8.36 -38.55
N TYR A 145 19.24 9.66 -38.74
CA TYR A 145 18.62 10.18 -39.96
C TYR A 145 19.62 10.19 -41.12
N GLN A 146 19.59 9.15 -41.95
CA GLN A 146 20.21 9.19 -43.29
C GLN A 146 19.16 9.46 -44.36
N SER A 147 19.30 10.57 -45.07
CA SER A 147 18.47 10.89 -46.25
C SER A 147 18.89 10.01 -47.43
N TYR A 148 18.04 9.06 -47.82
CA TYR A 148 18.24 8.24 -49.02
C TYR A 148 17.73 8.95 -50.28
N ASN A 149 18.38 8.70 -51.44
CA ASN A 149 17.96 9.26 -52.73
C ASN A 149 16.59 8.67 -53.15
N THR A 150 15.61 9.55 -53.35
CA THR A 150 14.19 9.21 -53.55
C THR A 150 13.85 8.64 -54.93
N GLU A 151 14.75 8.73 -55.91
CA GLU A 151 14.55 8.20 -57.27
C GLU A 151 14.43 6.66 -57.32
N LYS A 152 14.95 5.94 -56.31
CA LYS A 152 14.87 4.47 -56.21
C LYS A 152 13.76 3.96 -55.28
N SER A 153 12.80 4.80 -54.92
CA SER A 153 11.69 4.37 -54.07
C SER A 153 10.74 3.43 -54.82
N PRO A 154 10.27 2.32 -54.21
CA PRO A 154 9.25 1.43 -54.80
C PRO A 154 7.92 2.14 -55.13
N TRP A 155 7.72 3.33 -54.56
CA TRP A 155 6.52 4.15 -54.73
C TRP A 155 6.76 5.35 -55.67
N TYR A 156 7.95 5.48 -56.24
CA TYR A 156 8.29 6.53 -57.19
C TYR A 156 7.64 6.22 -58.54
N LYS A 157 6.58 6.96 -58.88
CA LYS A 157 5.96 6.91 -60.22
C LYS A 157 6.68 7.90 -61.12
N ASN A 158 7.45 7.35 -62.06
CA ASN A 158 8.05 8.11 -63.16
C ASN A 158 6.90 8.57 -64.08
N ASN A 159 6.65 9.88 -64.12
CA ASN A 159 5.46 10.48 -64.75
C ASN A 159 5.78 11.14 -66.10
N ASP A 160 6.71 10.56 -66.82
CA ASP A 160 7.26 10.98 -68.11
C ASP A 160 6.63 10.12 -69.21
N ASN A 161 5.33 10.33 -69.42
CA ASN A 161 4.62 9.90 -70.62
C ASN A 161 3.99 11.13 -71.27
N HIS A 162 4.61 11.59 -72.36
CA HIS A 162 4.02 12.52 -73.34
C HIS A 162 3.37 11.73 -74.47
#